data_AF-A0A8T4JFY7-F1
#
_entry.id   AF-A0A8T4JFY7-F1
#
_cell.length_a   1.000
_cell.length_b   1.000
_cell.length_c   1.000
_cell.angle_alpha   90.00
_cell.angle_beta   90.00
_cell.angle_gamma   90.00
#
_symmetry.space_group_name_H-M   'P 1'
#
loop_
_entity.id
_entity.type
_entity.pdbx_description
1 polymer ?
#
loop_
_entity_poly.entity_id
_entity_poly.type
_entity_poly.pdbx_seq_one_letter_code
_entity_poly.pdbx_strand_id
1 'polypeptide(L)'
;MIERSISELEKLLKASEDAYLDLFDVNKKLEKENSELQQAVSVSLDIEFLKYAAMMRYHQATNKSKIKPHEDYVEWEKGLLKSVKRQCSQLTSLLFRKSMETILDKDERFNHVPFFYHDFYSGETIYTPGVLNLFNIRGDDDKLSIKILARLFVNEKVRTDLDEKLKKGHEVKNHIIKTSYGSLDQLSLNAYPLTFGNDAVGFGAFLYNPKLPIDRGIAMRFGVYVRRVTRELGEEFKVILGDKV
;
A
#
# COMPACT_ATOMS: atom_id res chain seq x y z
N MET A 1 -39.99 27.62 -26.75
CA MET A 1 -38.64 27.10 -26.39
C MET A 1 -38.13 27.71 -25.09
N ILE A 2 -38.21 29.03 -24.92
CA ILE A 2 -37.75 29.77 -23.72
C ILE A 2 -38.48 29.34 -22.43
N GLU A 3 -39.80 29.16 -22.46
CA GLU A 3 -40.58 28.75 -21.28
C GLU A 3 -40.24 27.35 -20.74
N ARG A 4 -39.85 26.41 -21.63
CA ARG A 4 -39.39 25.07 -21.20
C ARG A 4 -38.06 25.16 -20.44
N SER A 5 -37.15 26.02 -20.90
CA SER A 5 -35.86 26.24 -20.24
C SER A 5 -35.99 26.99 -18.90
N ILE A 6 -36.96 27.89 -18.76
CA ILE A 6 -37.25 28.56 -17.48
C ILE A 6 -37.81 27.56 -16.46
N SER A 7 -38.76 26.71 -16.86
CA SER A 7 -39.32 25.69 -15.97
C SER A 7 -38.28 24.65 -15.51
N GLU A 8 -37.30 24.32 -16.35
CA GLU A 8 -36.18 23.46 -15.97
C GLU A 8 -35.24 24.13 -14.96
N LEU A 9 -34.95 25.42 -15.14
CA LEU A 9 -34.13 26.19 -14.20
C LEU A 9 -34.82 26.36 -12.84
N GLU A 10 -36.13 26.57 -12.80
CA GLU A 10 -36.90 26.66 -11.54
C GLU A 10 -36.87 25.33 -10.76
N LYS A 11 -36.93 24.19 -11.46
CA LYS A 11 -36.81 22.87 -10.83
C LYS A 11 -35.41 22.64 -10.27
N LEU A 12 -34.37 23.03 -11.00
CA LEU A 12 -32.99 22.91 -10.55
C LEU A 12 -32.70 23.83 -9.36
N LEU A 13 -33.24 25.04 -9.37
CA LEU A 13 -33.11 25.98 -8.25
C LEU A 13 -33.77 25.40 -6.99
N LYS A 14 -35.00 24.90 -7.11
CA LYS A 14 -35.72 24.31 -5.98
C LYS A 14 -35.01 23.06 -5.42
N ALA A 15 -34.49 22.19 -6.29
CA ALA A 15 -33.71 21.04 -5.85
C ALA A 15 -32.40 21.44 -5.14
N SER A 16 -31.77 22.55 -5.57
CA SER A 16 -30.59 23.10 -4.91
C SER A 16 -30.92 23.73 -3.54
N GLU A 17 -32.08 24.38 -3.41
CA GLU A 17 -32.56 24.94 -2.14
C GLU A 17 -32.87 23.83 -1.13
N ASP A 18 -33.57 22.78 -1.55
CA ASP A 18 -33.86 21.62 -0.71
C ASP A 18 -32.57 20.93 -0.24
N ALA A 19 -31.59 20.73 -1.14
CA ALA A 19 -30.30 20.15 -0.79
C ALA A 19 -29.49 21.05 0.18
N TYR A 20 -29.61 22.37 0.06
CA TYR A 20 -28.97 23.30 0.99
C TYR A 20 -29.58 23.23 2.39
N LEU A 21 -30.92 23.12 2.48
CA LEU A 21 -31.62 22.98 3.75
C LEU A 21 -31.27 21.65 4.45
N ASP A 22 -31.21 20.55 3.71
CA ASP A 22 -30.76 19.26 4.24
C ASP A 22 -29.32 19.34 4.78
N LEU A 23 -28.40 19.96 4.04
CA LEU A 23 -27.02 20.17 4.48
C LEU A 23 -26.94 21.07 5.71
N PHE A 24 -27.77 22.09 5.79
CA PHE A 24 -27.84 23.00 6.92
C PHE A 24 -28.29 22.29 8.20
N ASP A 25 -29.32 21.45 8.11
CA ASP A 25 -29.81 20.66 9.25
C ASP A 25 -28.78 19.61 9.72
N VAL A 26 -28.09 18.96 8.78
CA VAL A 26 -26.97 18.06 9.09
C VAL A 26 -25.84 18.81 9.80
N ASN A 27 -25.45 20.00 9.30
CA ASN A 27 -24.39 20.79 9.91
C ASN A 27 -24.77 21.25 11.33
N LYS A 28 -26.02 21.69 11.53
CA LYS A 28 -26.51 22.09 12.85
C LYS A 28 -26.53 20.93 13.85
N LYS A 29 -26.86 19.72 13.38
CA LYS A 29 -26.78 18.51 14.20
C LYS A 29 -25.34 18.18 14.58
N LEU A 30 -24.41 18.27 13.63
CA LEU A 30 -22.97 18.06 13.87
C LEU A 30 -22.38 19.10 14.83
N GLU A 31 -22.75 20.38 14.70
CA GLU A 31 -22.33 21.44 15.63
C GLU A 31 -22.82 21.18 17.05
N LYS A 32 -24.06 20.73 17.19
CA LYS A 32 -24.62 20.34 18.50
C LYS A 32 -23.87 19.15 19.09
N GLU A 33 -23.66 18.09 18.31
CA GLU A 33 -22.90 16.90 18.76
C GLU A 33 -21.45 17.27 19.13
N ASN A 34 -20.82 18.17 18.37
CA ASN A 34 -19.45 18.62 18.63
C ASN A 34 -19.37 19.49 19.89
N SER A 35 -20.36 20.35 20.13
CA SER A 35 -20.48 21.13 21.36
C SER A 35 -20.68 20.23 22.58
N GLU A 36 -21.57 19.24 22.49
CA GLU A 36 -21.79 18.24 23.56
C GLU A 36 -20.51 17.45 23.86
N LEU A 37 -19.73 17.08 22.83
CA LEU A 37 -18.43 16.42 22.99
C LEU A 37 -17.37 17.33 23.59
N GLN A 38 -17.26 18.58 23.16
CA GLN A 38 -16.33 19.56 23.75
C GLN A 38 -16.66 19.83 25.21
N GLN A 39 -17.95 19.89 25.56
CA GLN A 39 -18.39 20.06 26.94
C GLN A 39 -18.07 18.82 27.78
N ALA A 40 -18.24 17.61 27.22
CA ALA A 40 -17.80 16.37 27.84
C ALA A 40 -16.26 16.28 28.00
N VAL A 41 -15.49 16.98 27.14
CA VAL A 41 -14.03 16.99 27.16
C VAL A 41 -13.41 18.00 28.12
N SER A 42 -14.11 19.10 28.42
CA SER A 42 -13.58 20.17 29.29
C SER A 42 -13.55 19.83 30.79
N VAL A 43 -14.16 18.72 31.20
CA VAL A 43 -14.05 18.17 32.56
C VAL A 43 -12.97 17.09 32.54
N SER A 44 -11.73 17.45 32.94
CA SER A 44 -10.59 16.55 33.24
C SER A 44 -10.84 15.09 32.87
N LEU A 45 -10.69 14.76 31.58
CA LEU A 45 -11.06 13.45 31.10
C LEU A 45 -10.06 12.39 31.57
N ASP A 46 -10.47 11.63 32.58
CA ASP A 46 -9.93 10.32 32.85
C ASP A 46 -9.94 9.53 31.54
N ILE A 47 -8.80 8.94 31.18
CA ILE A 47 -8.62 8.15 29.95
C ILE A 47 -9.76 7.13 29.80
N GLU A 48 -10.28 6.60 30.91
CA GLU A 48 -11.43 5.69 30.96
C GLU A 48 -12.72 6.25 30.35
N PHE A 49 -13.01 7.55 30.46
CA PHE A 49 -14.19 8.15 29.84
C PHE A 49 -14.03 8.26 28.32
N LEU A 50 -12.83 8.60 27.83
CA LEU A 50 -12.54 8.62 26.40
C LEU A 50 -12.66 7.22 25.79
N LYS A 51 -12.21 6.18 26.51
CA LYS A 51 -12.41 4.78 26.11
C LYS A 51 -13.89 4.43 26.01
N TYR A 52 -14.67 4.78 27.04
CA TYR A 52 -16.11 4.52 27.08
C TYR A 52 -16.87 5.22 25.93
N ALA A 53 -16.58 6.49 25.66
CA ALA A 53 -17.21 7.26 24.58
C ALA A 53 -16.88 6.68 23.19
N ALA A 54 -15.63 6.27 22.97
CA ALA A 54 -15.20 5.61 21.74
C ALA A 54 -15.93 4.27 21.52
N MET A 55 -16.09 3.46 22.57
CA MET A 55 -16.80 2.20 22.49
C MET A 55 -18.29 2.38 22.20
N MET A 56 -18.96 3.35 22.83
CA MET A 56 -20.37 3.63 22.56
C MET A 56 -20.61 3.97 21.08
N ARG A 57 -19.70 4.73 20.45
CA ARG A 57 -19.73 4.99 19.02
C ARG A 57 -19.50 3.74 18.18
N TYR A 58 -18.57 2.86 18.56
CA TYR A 58 -18.35 1.58 17.88
C TYR A 58 -19.59 0.67 17.95
N HIS A 59 -20.27 0.61 19.09
CA HIS A 59 -21.51 -0.16 19.26
C HIS A 59 -22.65 0.35 18.39
N GLN A 60 -22.85 1.67 18.34
CA GLN A 60 -23.83 2.30 17.46
C GLN A 60 -23.55 2.00 15.99
N ALA A 61 -22.26 1.97 15.59
CA ALA A 61 -21.86 1.63 14.22
C ALA A 61 -21.99 0.13 13.90
N THR A 62 -21.91 -0.77 14.88
CA THR A 62 -21.90 -2.23 14.67
C THR A 62 -23.20 -2.94 15.06
N ASN A 63 -24.23 -2.22 15.53
CA ASN A 63 -25.51 -2.79 15.98
C ASN A 63 -25.38 -3.95 17.00
N LYS A 64 -24.31 -3.97 17.80
CA LYS A 64 -24.12 -4.97 18.85
C LYS A 64 -25.10 -4.69 20.01
N SER A 65 -25.89 -5.70 20.40
CA SER A 65 -26.95 -5.59 21.42
C SER A 65 -26.48 -5.67 22.89
N LYS A 66 -25.21 -6.06 23.13
CA LYS A 66 -24.61 -6.11 24.46
C LYS A 66 -23.20 -5.51 24.42
N ILE A 67 -22.90 -4.68 25.41
CA ILE A 67 -21.59 -4.03 25.60
C ILE A 67 -20.76 -4.94 26.52
N LYS A 68 -19.58 -5.35 26.06
CA LYS A 68 -18.55 -5.97 26.88
C LYS A 68 -17.34 -5.03 26.95
N PRO A 69 -17.29 -4.15 27.95
CA PRO A 69 -16.48 -2.95 27.86
C PRO A 69 -15.01 -3.18 27.50
N HIS A 70 -14.39 -4.15 28.16
CA HIS A 70 -12.97 -4.42 27.95
C HIS A 70 -12.69 -5.16 26.62
N GLU A 71 -13.52 -6.15 26.26
CA GLU A 71 -13.35 -6.92 25.02
C GLU A 71 -13.61 -6.04 23.78
N ASP A 72 -14.67 -5.23 23.79
CA ASP A 72 -15.04 -4.36 22.68
C ASP A 72 -14.06 -3.17 22.53
N TYR A 73 -13.51 -2.63 23.63
CA TYR A 73 -12.43 -1.64 23.58
C TYR A 73 -11.18 -2.21 22.92
N VAL A 74 -10.76 -3.41 23.33
CA VAL A 74 -9.59 -4.09 22.75
C VAL A 74 -9.82 -4.41 21.27
N GLU A 75 -11.04 -4.80 20.88
CA GLU A 75 -11.40 -5.04 19.49
C GLU A 75 -11.39 -3.75 18.65
N TRP A 76 -11.94 -2.66 19.19
CA TRP A 76 -11.93 -1.34 18.56
C TRP A 76 -10.51 -0.76 18.44
N GLU A 77 -9.70 -0.85 19.49
CA GLU A 77 -8.29 -0.44 19.51
C GLU A 77 -7.48 -1.23 18.48
N LYS A 78 -7.68 -2.55 18.40
CA LYS A 78 -7.10 -3.39 17.33
C LYS A 78 -7.57 -2.95 15.94
N GLY A 79 -8.83 -2.57 15.79
CA GLY A 79 -9.39 -2.05 14.54
C GLY A 79 -8.74 -0.73 14.10
N LEU A 80 -8.57 0.21 15.03
CA LEU A 80 -7.86 1.46 14.80
C LEU A 80 -6.39 1.24 14.45
N LEU A 81 -5.68 0.43 15.24
CA LEU A 81 -4.28 0.08 14.99
C LEU A 81 -4.11 -0.58 13.62
N LYS A 82 -5.04 -1.46 13.22
CA LYS A 82 -5.04 -2.08 11.89
C LYS A 82 -5.25 -1.05 10.77
N SER A 83 -6.13 -0.06 10.98
CA SER A 83 -6.38 1.02 10.01
C SER A 83 -5.16 1.93 9.85
N VAL A 84 -4.57 2.37 10.97
CA VAL A 84 -3.35 3.20 10.99
C VAL A 84 -2.19 2.44 10.37
N LYS A 85 -1.97 1.18 10.76
CA LYS A 85 -0.95 0.30 10.16
C LYS A 85 -1.11 0.19 8.66
N ARG A 86 -2.34 0.00 8.17
CA ARG A 86 -2.62 -0.04 6.72
C ARG A 86 -2.27 1.28 6.04
N GLN A 87 -2.65 2.43 6.60
CA GLN A 87 -2.33 3.74 6.03
C GLN A 87 -0.83 3.99 5.98
N CYS A 88 -0.11 3.67 7.07
CA CYS A 88 1.34 3.80 7.10
C CYS A 88 2.04 2.85 6.13
N SER A 89 1.57 1.61 5.98
CA SER A 89 2.07 0.67 4.97
C SER A 89 1.85 1.19 3.53
N GLN A 90 0.68 1.76 3.25
CA GLN A 90 0.38 2.38 1.95
C GLN A 90 1.31 3.57 1.68
N LEU A 91 1.54 4.41 2.69
CA LEU A 91 2.48 5.53 2.60
C LEU A 91 3.92 5.04 2.36
N THR A 92 4.34 3.98 3.05
CA THR A 92 5.66 3.34 2.87
C THR A 92 5.85 2.88 1.42
N SER A 93 4.85 2.20 0.85
CA SER A 93 4.86 1.77 -0.55
C SER A 93 4.92 2.96 -1.53
N LEU A 94 4.17 4.03 -1.26
CA LEU A 94 4.16 5.25 -2.08
C LEU A 94 5.53 5.96 -2.05
N LEU A 95 6.13 6.10 -0.87
CA LEU A 95 7.45 6.73 -0.71
C LEU A 95 8.55 5.92 -1.40
N PHE A 96 8.48 4.58 -1.31
CA PHE A 96 9.39 3.71 -2.04
C PHE A 96 9.27 3.95 -3.55
N ARG A 97 8.05 3.91 -4.09
CA ARG A 97 7.79 4.19 -5.51
C ARG A 97 8.34 5.54 -5.96
N LYS A 98 8.07 6.61 -5.21
CA LYS A 98 8.57 7.96 -5.54
C LYS A 98 10.10 8.05 -5.50
N SER A 99 10.73 7.35 -4.56
CA SER A 99 12.20 7.25 -4.50
C SER A 99 12.76 6.51 -5.71
N MET A 100 12.07 5.45 -6.16
CA MET A 100 12.43 4.70 -7.35
C MET A 100 12.28 5.51 -8.64
N GLU A 101 11.16 6.21 -8.82
CA GLU A 101 10.97 7.12 -9.96
C GLU A 101 12.10 8.16 -10.01
N THR A 102 12.37 8.82 -8.88
CA THR A 102 13.41 9.86 -8.78
C THR A 102 14.80 9.34 -9.15
N ILE A 103 15.16 8.12 -8.76
CA ILE A 103 16.50 7.58 -9.07
C ILE A 103 16.61 7.11 -10.52
N LEU A 104 15.52 6.58 -11.10
CA LEU A 104 15.48 6.17 -12.51
C LEU A 104 15.56 7.40 -13.43
N ASP A 105 14.98 8.53 -13.03
CA ASP A 105 15.11 9.81 -13.74
C ASP A 105 16.52 10.40 -13.64
N LYS A 106 17.19 10.23 -12.50
CA LYS A 106 18.54 10.77 -12.26
C LYS A 106 19.66 9.98 -12.93
N ASP A 107 19.52 8.67 -13.05
CA ASP A 107 20.51 7.79 -13.65
C ASP A 107 19.84 6.80 -14.60
N GLU A 108 19.70 7.21 -15.86
CA GLU A 108 19.04 6.43 -16.91
C GLU A 108 19.66 5.04 -17.10
N ARG A 109 20.91 4.83 -16.69
CA ARG A 109 21.57 3.53 -16.77
C ARG A 109 20.83 2.46 -15.95
N PHE A 110 20.12 2.86 -14.90
CA PHE A 110 19.31 1.95 -14.09
C PHE A 110 18.08 1.43 -14.84
N ASN A 111 17.60 2.12 -15.87
CA ASN A 111 16.48 1.62 -16.70
C ASN A 111 16.82 0.31 -17.40
N HIS A 112 18.09 0.01 -17.63
CA HIS A 112 18.53 -1.24 -18.24
C HIS A 112 18.67 -2.41 -17.25
N VAL A 113 18.65 -2.15 -15.94
CA VAL A 113 18.76 -3.20 -14.92
C VAL A 113 17.41 -3.88 -14.77
N PRO A 114 17.27 -5.21 -14.93
CA PRO A 114 15.98 -5.90 -14.78
C PRO A 114 15.55 -5.95 -13.31
N PHE A 115 14.77 -4.95 -12.90
CA PHE A 115 14.28 -4.77 -11.55
C PHE A 115 12.77 -4.54 -11.56
N PHE A 116 12.06 -5.15 -10.62
CA PHE A 116 10.66 -4.84 -10.37
C PHE A 116 10.37 -4.75 -8.87
N TYR A 117 9.32 -4.03 -8.52
CA TYR A 117 8.77 -3.92 -7.18
C TYR A 117 7.31 -4.35 -7.18
N HIS A 118 6.90 -5.15 -6.20
CA HIS A 118 5.52 -5.53 -6.00
C HIS A 118 5.01 -5.05 -4.65
N ASP A 119 3.83 -4.44 -4.65
CA ASP A 119 3.11 -3.95 -3.48
C ASP A 119 2.01 -4.94 -3.09
N PHE A 120 2.06 -5.45 -1.86
CA PHE A 120 1.09 -6.43 -1.37
C PHE A 120 -0.31 -5.86 -1.10
N TYR A 121 -0.44 -4.54 -0.89
CA TYR A 121 -1.72 -3.90 -0.60
C TYR A 121 -2.46 -3.49 -1.87
N SER A 122 -1.77 -2.82 -2.80
CA SER A 122 -2.38 -2.42 -4.06
C SER A 122 -2.42 -3.57 -5.08
N GLY A 123 -1.54 -4.56 -4.93
CA GLY A 123 -1.33 -5.62 -5.92
C GLY A 123 -0.61 -5.13 -7.18
N GLU A 124 -0.18 -3.86 -7.21
CA GLU A 124 0.52 -3.25 -8.33
C GLU A 124 1.95 -3.78 -8.42
N THR A 125 2.48 -3.82 -9.64
CA THR A 125 3.88 -4.17 -9.91
C THR A 125 4.49 -3.08 -10.76
N ILE A 126 5.60 -2.51 -10.29
CA ILE A 126 6.37 -1.48 -10.99
C ILE A 126 7.63 -2.15 -11.50
N TYR A 127 8.05 -1.84 -12.71
CA TYR A 127 9.22 -2.49 -13.32
C TYR A 127 10.04 -1.49 -14.11
N THR A 128 11.34 -1.74 -14.20
CA THR A 128 12.21 -1.04 -15.13
C THR A 128 12.02 -1.57 -16.55
N PRO A 129 12.35 -0.77 -17.58
CA PRO A 129 12.40 -1.24 -18.97
C PRO A 129 13.28 -2.49 -19.15
N GLY A 130 14.32 -2.66 -18.32
CA GLY A 130 15.18 -3.84 -18.30
C GLY A 130 14.42 -5.16 -18.08
N VAL A 131 13.32 -5.15 -17.31
CA VAL A 131 12.46 -6.34 -17.14
C VAL A 131 11.72 -6.69 -18.42
N LEU A 132 11.17 -5.69 -19.12
CA LEU A 132 10.48 -5.91 -20.39
C LEU A 132 11.44 -6.45 -21.45
N ASN A 133 12.64 -5.86 -21.53
CA ASN A 133 13.70 -6.30 -22.43
C ASN A 133 14.15 -7.73 -22.11
N LEU A 134 14.30 -8.06 -20.83
CA LEU A 134 14.69 -9.40 -20.38
C LEU A 134 13.72 -10.46 -20.92
N PHE A 135 12.42 -10.19 -20.84
CA PHE A 135 11.37 -11.10 -21.31
C PHE A 135 10.94 -10.87 -22.76
N ASN A 136 11.65 -10.03 -23.52
CA ASN A 136 11.33 -9.66 -24.90
C ASN A 136 9.85 -9.25 -25.10
N ILE A 137 9.29 -8.53 -24.13
CA ILE A 137 7.92 -8.03 -24.14
C ILE A 137 7.92 -6.70 -24.89
N ARG A 138 7.16 -6.62 -25.99
CA ARG A 138 7.08 -5.44 -26.86
C ARG A 138 5.72 -4.76 -26.67
N GLY A 139 5.72 -3.47 -26.32
CA GLY A 139 4.52 -2.60 -26.32
C GLY A 139 4.00 -2.19 -24.94
N ASP A 140 3.12 -1.17 -24.93
CA ASP A 140 2.36 -0.58 -23.80
C ASP A 140 1.38 -1.57 -23.16
N ASP A 141 1.79 -2.81 -22.89
CA ASP A 141 1.06 -3.69 -21.99
C ASP A 141 1.26 -3.16 -20.57
N ASP A 142 0.45 -2.15 -20.22
CA ASP A 142 0.48 -1.35 -18.98
C ASP A 142 0.36 -2.18 -17.69
N LYS A 143 0.23 -3.51 -17.76
CA LYS A 143 0.00 -4.39 -16.62
C LYS A 143 0.78 -5.69 -16.72
N LEU A 144 2.11 -5.60 -16.65
CA LEU A 144 2.92 -6.76 -16.30
C LEU A 144 2.66 -7.15 -14.83
N SER A 145 1.60 -7.92 -14.58
CA SER A 145 1.28 -8.39 -13.24
C SER A 145 2.31 -9.41 -12.74
N ILE A 146 2.48 -9.50 -11.42
CA ILE A 146 3.33 -10.54 -10.82
C ILE A 146 2.88 -11.95 -11.21
N LYS A 147 1.58 -12.15 -11.49
CA LYS A 147 1.05 -13.42 -11.97
C LYS A 147 1.60 -13.78 -13.35
N ILE A 148 1.82 -12.80 -14.22
CA ILE A 148 2.43 -13.00 -15.54
C ILE A 148 3.90 -13.36 -15.37
N LEU A 149 4.65 -12.60 -14.55
CA LEU A 149 6.04 -12.91 -14.22
C LEU A 149 6.18 -14.32 -13.60
N ALA A 150 5.31 -14.67 -12.67
CA ALA A 150 5.33 -15.97 -11.99
C ALA A 150 4.97 -17.14 -12.93
N ARG A 151 4.10 -16.93 -13.93
CA ARG A 151 3.76 -17.96 -14.93
C ARG A 151 4.94 -18.35 -15.82
N LEU A 152 5.99 -17.52 -15.88
CA LEU A 152 7.22 -17.83 -16.59
C LEU A 152 8.10 -18.84 -15.82
N PHE A 153 7.78 -19.12 -14.56
CA PHE A 153 8.52 -20.05 -13.70
C PHE A 153 7.97 -21.47 -13.80
N VAL A 154 8.85 -22.44 -14.09
CA VAL A 154 8.45 -23.83 -14.40
C VAL A 154 7.83 -24.54 -13.19
N ASN A 155 8.33 -24.28 -11.97
CA ASN A 155 7.98 -25.07 -10.79
C ASN A 155 7.02 -24.29 -9.87
N GLU A 156 5.81 -24.82 -9.67
CA GLU A 156 4.80 -24.24 -8.77
C GLU A 156 5.22 -24.25 -7.30
N LYS A 157 5.87 -25.32 -6.82
CA LYS A 157 6.38 -25.40 -5.45
C LYS A 157 7.41 -24.31 -5.15
N VAL A 158 8.25 -23.99 -6.12
CA VAL A 158 9.24 -22.90 -6.01
C VAL A 158 8.53 -21.54 -5.92
N ARG A 159 7.45 -21.35 -6.68
CA ARG A 159 6.63 -20.13 -6.59
C ARG A 159 6.02 -19.95 -5.21
N THR A 160 5.44 -21.00 -4.65
CA THR A 160 4.80 -20.94 -3.33
C THR A 160 5.82 -20.66 -2.22
N ASP A 161 6.96 -21.35 -2.22
CA ASP A 161 8.03 -21.10 -1.23
C ASP A 161 8.57 -19.67 -1.32
N LEU A 162 8.72 -19.14 -2.54
CA LEU A 162 9.15 -17.76 -2.75
C LEU A 162 8.11 -16.75 -2.22
N ASP A 163 6.84 -16.95 -2.54
CA ASP A 163 5.74 -16.10 -2.08
C ASP A 163 5.65 -16.08 -0.54
N GLU A 164 5.76 -17.25 0.10
CA GLU A 164 5.77 -17.37 1.56
C GLU A 164 6.96 -16.64 2.19
N LYS A 165 8.18 -16.80 1.64
CA LYS A 165 9.37 -16.11 2.15
C LYS A 165 9.24 -14.60 2.07
N LEU A 166 8.76 -14.10 0.94
CA LEU A 166 8.62 -12.66 0.70
C LEU A 166 7.50 -12.06 1.57
N LYS A 167 6.38 -12.77 1.76
CA LYS A 167 5.31 -12.36 2.69
C LYS A 167 5.75 -12.35 4.15
N LYS A 168 6.70 -13.22 4.52
CA LYS A 168 7.33 -13.22 5.86
C LYS A 168 8.43 -12.17 6.01
N GLY A 169 8.69 -11.34 4.99
CA GLY A 169 9.72 -10.31 5.05
C GLY A 169 11.15 -10.87 5.03
N HIS A 170 11.36 -12.05 4.44
CA HIS A 170 12.69 -12.63 4.28
C HIS A 170 13.33 -12.22 2.94
N GLU A 171 14.62 -11.87 3.00
CA GLU A 171 15.43 -11.68 1.80
C GLU A 171 15.65 -13.00 1.06
N VAL A 172 15.63 -12.93 -0.27
CA VAL A 172 15.97 -14.04 -1.16
C VAL A 172 17.21 -13.66 -1.94
N LYS A 173 18.27 -14.47 -1.89
CA LYS A 173 19.54 -14.21 -2.58
C LYS A 173 19.95 -15.37 -3.48
N ASN A 174 20.40 -15.02 -4.69
CA ASN A 174 20.92 -15.93 -5.71
C ASN A 174 20.03 -17.15 -5.95
N HIS A 175 18.71 -16.97 -5.88
CA HIS A 175 17.78 -18.06 -6.04
C HIS A 175 17.61 -18.38 -7.54
N ILE A 176 18.03 -19.57 -7.95
CA ILE A 176 17.99 -19.97 -9.36
C ILE A 176 16.61 -20.52 -9.69
N ILE A 177 15.94 -19.87 -10.64
CA ILE A 177 14.63 -20.21 -11.15
C ILE A 177 14.79 -20.73 -12.58
N LYS A 178 14.24 -21.93 -12.83
CA LYS A 178 14.08 -22.44 -14.20
C LYS A 178 12.87 -21.77 -14.84
N THR A 179 13.04 -21.25 -16.05
CA THR A 179 11.93 -20.67 -16.81
C THR A 179 11.57 -21.55 -18.00
N SER A 180 10.33 -21.45 -18.46
CA SER A 180 9.88 -22.08 -19.70
C SER A 180 10.22 -21.24 -20.94
N TYR A 181 10.89 -20.11 -20.76
CA TYR A 181 11.03 -19.06 -21.77
C TYR A 181 12.37 -19.19 -22.51
N GLY A 182 12.43 -20.05 -23.53
CA GLY A 182 13.49 -20.10 -24.55
C GLY A 182 14.92 -19.86 -24.04
N SER A 183 15.49 -18.70 -24.39
CA SER A 183 16.86 -18.26 -24.05
C SER A 183 17.10 -17.97 -22.57
N LEU A 184 16.05 -17.95 -21.75
CA LEU A 184 16.08 -17.72 -20.30
C LEU A 184 15.93 -19.03 -19.49
N ASP A 185 16.53 -20.13 -19.95
CA ASP A 185 16.48 -21.43 -19.26
C ASP A 185 16.75 -21.37 -17.74
N GLN A 186 17.59 -20.41 -17.30
CA GLN A 186 17.81 -20.08 -15.89
C GLN A 186 17.84 -18.57 -15.62
N LEU A 187 17.16 -18.15 -14.56
CA LEU A 187 17.22 -16.81 -13.99
C LEU A 187 17.69 -16.89 -12.53
N SER A 188 18.61 -16.01 -12.13
CA SER A 188 18.93 -15.76 -10.73
C SER A 188 18.08 -14.61 -10.21
N LEU A 189 17.35 -14.85 -9.12
CA LEU A 189 16.50 -13.87 -8.45
C LEU A 189 17.16 -13.44 -7.13
N ASN A 190 17.27 -12.13 -6.96
CA ASN A 190 17.59 -11.48 -5.69
C ASN A 190 16.43 -10.57 -5.29
N ALA A 191 15.74 -10.88 -4.20
CA ALA A 191 14.60 -10.11 -3.73
C ALA A 191 14.81 -9.58 -2.30
N TYR A 192 14.41 -8.33 -2.12
CA TYR A 192 14.57 -7.54 -0.91
C TYR A 192 13.18 -7.09 -0.44
N PRO A 193 12.74 -7.52 0.74
CA PRO A 193 11.44 -7.16 1.28
C PRO A 193 11.44 -5.69 1.71
N LEU A 194 10.34 -5.01 1.42
CA LEU A 194 10.01 -3.74 2.06
C LEU A 194 9.12 -4.08 3.25
N THR A 195 9.52 -3.63 4.44
CA THR A 195 8.83 -3.97 5.70
C THR A 195 8.35 -2.72 6.41
N PHE A 196 7.26 -2.86 7.15
CA PHE A 196 6.74 -1.88 8.09
C PHE A 196 6.55 -2.59 9.43
N GLY A 197 7.41 -2.27 10.41
CA GLY A 197 7.53 -3.10 11.62
C GLY A 197 7.93 -4.53 11.25
N ASN A 198 7.14 -5.51 11.70
CA ASN A 198 7.33 -6.94 11.40
C ASN A 198 6.56 -7.43 10.17
N ASP A 199 5.80 -6.55 9.50
CA ASP A 199 4.98 -6.93 8.34
C ASP A 199 5.69 -6.59 7.04
N ALA A 200 5.67 -7.51 6.08
CA ALA A 200 6.07 -7.21 4.71
C ALA A 200 4.97 -6.40 4.03
N VAL A 201 5.34 -5.27 3.43
CA VAL A 201 4.42 -4.39 2.68
C VAL A 201 4.58 -4.55 1.17
N GLY A 202 5.71 -5.10 0.74
CA GLY A 202 6.03 -5.39 -0.65
C GLY A 202 7.43 -5.96 -0.77
N PHE A 203 7.92 -6.13 -2.00
CA PHE A 203 9.31 -6.52 -2.23
C PHE A 203 9.84 -6.00 -3.56
N GLY A 204 11.12 -5.62 -3.57
CA GLY A 204 11.88 -5.33 -4.77
C GLY A 204 12.67 -6.56 -5.21
N ALA A 205 12.74 -6.84 -6.50
CA ALA A 205 13.37 -8.03 -7.06
C ALA A 205 14.23 -7.68 -8.28
N PHE A 206 15.46 -8.18 -8.25
CA PHE A 206 16.38 -8.14 -9.38
C PHE A 206 16.41 -9.50 -10.07
N LEU A 207 16.32 -9.48 -11.39
CA LEU A 207 16.40 -10.64 -12.26
C LEU A 207 17.70 -10.62 -13.04
N TYR A 208 18.46 -11.71 -12.98
CA TYR A 208 19.72 -11.84 -13.68
C TYR A 208 19.72 -13.12 -14.52
N ASN A 209 20.16 -13.02 -15.78
CA ASN A 209 20.51 -14.19 -16.57
C ASN A 209 22.03 -14.19 -16.80
N PRO A 210 22.78 -15.25 -16.44
CA PRO A 210 24.21 -15.32 -16.69
C PRO A 210 24.60 -15.24 -18.17
N LYS A 211 23.67 -15.56 -19.09
CA LYS A 211 23.87 -15.52 -20.55
C LYS A 211 23.61 -14.14 -21.17
N LEU A 212 23.04 -13.20 -20.43
CA LEU A 212 22.76 -11.86 -20.94
C LEU A 212 23.76 -10.84 -20.39
N PRO A 213 24.26 -9.92 -21.24
CA PRO A 213 25.15 -8.86 -20.80
C PRO A 213 24.36 -7.86 -19.96
N ILE A 214 24.53 -7.93 -18.64
CA ILE A 214 24.08 -6.90 -17.70
C ILE A 214 25.35 -6.30 -17.09
N ASP A 215 25.43 -4.96 -17.09
CA ASP A 215 26.51 -4.27 -16.37
C ASP A 215 26.32 -4.53 -14.87
N ARG A 216 27.16 -5.44 -14.35
CA ARG A 216 27.14 -5.87 -12.95
C ARG A 216 27.46 -4.71 -12.00
N GLY A 217 28.27 -3.74 -12.43
CA GLY A 217 28.60 -2.56 -11.65
C GLY A 217 27.40 -1.62 -11.49
N ILE A 218 26.67 -1.36 -12.58
CA ILE A 218 25.42 -0.60 -12.54
C ILE A 218 24.39 -1.32 -11.67
N ALA A 219 24.18 -2.62 -11.89
CA ALA A 219 23.19 -3.38 -11.12
C ALA A 219 23.54 -3.46 -9.62
N MET A 220 24.83 -3.55 -9.28
CA MET A 220 25.28 -3.50 -7.89
C MET A 220 25.01 -2.14 -7.25
N ARG A 221 25.34 -1.03 -7.92
CA ARG A 221 25.04 0.32 -7.42
C ARG A 221 23.54 0.51 -7.22
N PHE A 222 22.72 0.04 -8.16
CA PHE A 222 21.28 0.12 -8.04
C PHE A 222 20.75 -0.72 -6.87
N GLY A 223 21.26 -1.94 -6.70
CA GLY A 223 20.92 -2.79 -5.57
C GLY A 223 21.36 -2.24 -4.21
N VAL A 224 22.42 -1.43 -4.15
CA VAL A 224 22.80 -0.68 -2.92
C VAL A 224 21.78 0.42 -2.64
N TYR A 225 21.36 1.15 -3.68
CA TYR A 225 20.35 2.20 -3.53
C TYR A 225 19.01 1.64 -3.05
N VAL A 226 18.49 0.60 -3.70
CA VAL A 226 17.24 -0.06 -3.31
C VAL A 226 17.31 -0.50 -1.84
N ARG A 227 18.38 -1.19 -1.44
CA ARG A 227 18.57 -1.63 -0.04
C ARG A 227 18.60 -0.48 0.96
N ARG A 228 19.22 0.64 0.58
CA ARG A 228 19.27 1.83 1.42
C ARG A 228 17.86 2.40 1.62
N VAL A 229 17.10 2.59 0.54
CA VAL A 229 15.72 3.12 0.61
C VAL A 229 14.82 2.18 1.41
N THR A 230 14.89 0.86 1.18
CA THR A 230 14.07 -0.10 1.95
C THR A 230 14.39 -0.06 3.44
N ARG A 231 15.67 0.14 3.81
CA ARG A 231 16.08 0.24 5.21
C ARG A 231 15.64 1.56 5.84
N GLU A 232 15.90 2.68 5.18
CA GLU A 232 15.54 4.02 5.66
C GLU A 232 14.03 4.12 5.92
N LEU A 233 13.21 3.68 4.95
CA LEU A 233 11.75 3.64 5.13
C LEU A 233 11.33 2.64 6.21
N GLY A 234 11.98 1.47 6.30
CA GLY A 234 11.69 0.51 7.37
C GLY A 234 12.01 1.02 8.78
N GLU A 235 12.98 1.91 8.93
CA GLU A 235 13.40 2.50 10.21
C GLU A 235 12.58 3.73 10.61
N GLU A 236 12.27 4.63 9.67
CA GLU A 236 11.52 5.87 9.94
C GLU A 236 10.16 5.59 10.59
N PHE A 237 9.52 4.49 10.21
CA PHE A 237 8.19 4.15 10.71
C PHE A 237 8.17 3.33 12.01
N LYS A 238 9.31 2.77 12.45
CA LYS A 238 9.41 2.13 13.79
C LYS A 238 9.16 3.15 14.90
N VAL A 239 9.54 4.41 14.67
CA VAL A 239 9.36 5.51 15.63
C VAL A 239 7.88 5.85 15.84
N ILE A 240 7.03 5.66 14.84
CA ILE A 240 5.62 6.10 14.87
C ILE A 240 4.73 5.15 15.68
N LEU A 241 5.03 3.86 15.72
CA LEU A 241 4.22 2.88 16.48
C LEU A 241 4.83 2.49 17.84
N GLY A 242 6.06 2.93 18.12
CA GLY A 242 6.83 2.47 19.27
C GLY A 242 7.14 0.97 19.18
N ASP A 243 8.07 0.48 20.01
CA ASP A 243 8.45 -0.94 20.08
C ASP A 243 7.33 -1.88 20.59
N LYS A 244 6.06 -1.47 20.54
CA LYS A 244 4.89 -2.26 20.91
C LYS A 244 4.26 -2.91 19.67
N VAL A 245 5.02 -3.75 18.97
CA VAL A 245 4.49 -4.81 18.08
C VAL A 245 5.20 -6.12 18.38
#